data_AF-T1G5Q1-F1
#
_entry.id   AF-T1G5Q1-F1
#
_cell.length_a   1.000
_cell.length_b   1.000
_cell.length_c   1.000
_cell.angle_alpha   90.00
_cell.angle_beta   90.00
_cell.angle_gamma   90.00
#
_symmetry.space_group_name_H-M   'P 1'
#
loop_
_entity.id
_entity.type
_entity.pdbx_description
1 polymer ?
#
loop_
_entity_poly.entity_id
_entity_poly.type
_entity_poly.pdbx_seq_one_letter_code
_entity_poly.pdbx_strand_id
1 'polypeptide(L)' 'EPLNSDDDQSIIDTNEPFDVDNVIVCQYEKIHRVKNRWKLILKSGIMNIDGKDKLFNRAAGDAEW' A
#
# COMPACT_ATOMS: atom_id res chain seq x y z
N GLU A 1 -6.55 12.07 37.53
CA GLU A 1 -6.89 12.69 36.23
C GLU A 1 -7.14 11.56 35.25
N PRO A 2 -8.30 11.47 34.59
CA PRO A 2 -8.59 10.26 33.83
C PRO A 2 -7.83 10.31 32.50
N LEU A 3 -6.78 9.50 32.41
CA LEU A 3 -6.19 9.04 31.15
C LEU A 3 -7.14 8.00 30.53
N ASN A 4 -8.35 8.39 30.13
CA ASN A 4 -9.14 7.57 29.19
C ASN A 4 -10.32 8.33 28.54
N SER A 5 -10.06 9.22 27.58
CA SER A 5 -11.11 9.91 26.81
C SER A 5 -10.97 9.75 25.30
N ASP A 6 -10.19 8.75 24.84
CA ASP A 6 -9.87 8.54 23.41
C ASP A 6 -9.58 7.05 23.07
N ASP A 7 -10.05 6.08 23.87
CA ASP A 7 -9.74 4.64 23.72
C ASP A 7 -10.42 3.93 22.53
N ASP A 8 -11.17 4.65 21.69
CA ASP A 8 -11.84 4.09 20.51
C ASP A 8 -11.00 4.24 19.22
N GLN A 9 -9.67 4.30 19.30
CA GLN A 9 -8.81 4.22 18.11
C GLN A 9 -8.44 2.78 17.70
N SER A 10 -9.40 1.86 17.78
CA SER A 10 -9.27 0.54 17.14
C SER A 10 -10.07 0.49 15.84
N ILE A 11 -9.72 1.34 14.88
CA ILE A 11 -10.28 1.23 13.53
C ILE A 11 -9.46 0.20 12.75
N ILE A 12 -10.06 -0.99 12.69
CA ILE A 12 -9.90 -2.09 11.72
C ILE A 12 -9.15 -3.30 12.26
N ASP A 13 -9.93 -4.36 12.45
CA ASP A 13 -9.49 -5.74 12.58
C ASP A 13 -8.78 -6.16 11.28
N THR A 14 -7.45 -6.17 11.31
CA THR A 14 -6.57 -6.53 10.18
C THR A 14 -6.64 -8.02 9.79
N ASN A 15 -7.60 -8.79 10.33
CA ASN A 15 -7.69 -10.24 10.15
C ASN A 15 -8.75 -10.72 9.16
N GLU A 16 -9.52 -9.84 8.49
CA GLU A 16 -10.27 -10.33 7.34
C GLU A 16 -9.28 -10.72 6.23
N PRO A 17 -9.27 -11.99 5.78
CA PRO A 17 -8.54 -12.36 4.59
C PRO A 17 -9.23 -11.66 3.44
N PHE A 18 -8.71 -10.48 3.08
CA PHE A 18 -9.18 -9.78 1.91
C PHE A 18 -9.11 -10.77 0.73
N ASP A 19 -10.25 -11.04 0.11
CA ASP A 19 -10.28 -11.51 -1.28
C ASP A 19 -9.70 -10.35 -2.11
N VAL A 20 -8.36 -10.30 -2.18
CA VAL A 20 -7.64 -9.30 -2.95
C VAL A 20 -7.57 -9.80 -4.38
N ASP A 21 -8.52 -9.37 -5.21
CA ASP A 21 -8.57 -9.74 -6.64
C ASP A 21 -7.29 -9.32 -7.40
N ASN A 22 -6.66 -8.22 -6.98
CA ASN A 22 -5.53 -7.61 -7.68
C ASN A 22 -4.33 -7.45 -6.75
N VAL A 23 -3.23 -8.17 -7.03
CA VAL A 23 -2.03 -8.18 -6.19
C VAL A 23 -0.81 -7.72 -6.98
N ILE A 24 0.01 -6.86 -6.36
CA ILE A 24 1.31 -6.45 -6.88
C ILE A 24 2.39 -6.85 -5.89
N VAL A 25 3.34 -7.66 -6.33
CA VAL A 25 4.56 -8.00 -5.60
C VAL A 25 5.74 -7.37 -6.32
N CYS A 26 6.50 -6.51 -5.65
CA CYS A 26 7.65 -5.83 -6.26
C CYS A 26 8.68 -5.41 -5.21
N GLN A 27 9.80 -4.86 -5.67
CA GLN A 27 10.81 -4.24 -4.82
C GLN A 27 10.70 -2.72 -4.95
N TYR A 28 11.06 -1.98 -3.91
CA TYR A 28 11.18 -0.53 -4.00
C TYR A 28 12.61 -0.12 -4.40
N GLU A 29 12.73 0.96 -5.17
CA GLU A 29 13.99 1.68 -5.37
C GLU A 29 14.06 2.93 -4.51
N LYS A 30 13.00 3.73 -4.51
CA LYS A 30 12.93 4.99 -3.77
C LYS A 30 11.51 5.27 -3.33
N ILE A 31 11.35 5.51 -2.03
CA ILE A 31 10.10 5.99 -1.43
C ILE A 31 10.34 7.40 -0.91
N HIS A 32 9.47 8.33 -1.26
CA HIS A 32 9.60 9.73 -0.85
C HIS A 32 8.25 10.31 -0.45
N ARG A 33 8.23 11.11 0.60
CA ARG A 33 7.02 11.76 1.11
C ARG A 33 7.25 13.24 1.39
N VAL A 34 6.28 14.08 1.01
CA VAL A 34 6.18 15.49 1.41
C VAL A 34 4.76 15.76 1.86
N LYS A 35 4.57 16.05 3.15
CA LYS A 35 3.24 16.16 3.78
C LYS A 35 2.41 14.90 3.48
N ASN A 36 1.23 15.04 2.89
CA ASN A 36 0.35 13.92 2.51
C ASN A 36 0.69 13.31 1.14
N ARG A 37 1.64 13.86 0.39
CA ARG A 37 1.99 13.35 -0.95
C ARG A 37 3.11 12.33 -0.88
N TRP A 38 2.91 11.21 -1.57
CA TRP A 38 3.81 10.09 -1.70
C TRP A 38 4.27 9.93 -3.14
N LYS A 39 5.57 9.68 -3.33
CA LYS A 39 6.17 9.27 -4.59
C LYS A 39 6.84 7.92 -4.40
N LEU A 40 6.46 6.97 -5.25
CA LEU A 40 6.90 5.58 -5.23
C LEU A 40 7.69 5.30 -6.50
N ILE A 41 8.92 4.85 -6.37
CA ILE A 41 9.71 4.29 -7.46
C ILE A 41 9.94 2.81 -7.12
N LEU A 42 9.40 1.92 -7.96
CA LEU A 42 9.36 0.48 -7.77
C LEU A 42 10.09 -0.22 -8.91
N LYS A 43 10.57 -1.45 -8.67
CA LYS A 43 11.25 -2.29 -9.66
C LYS A 43 10.90 -3.77 -9.50
N SER A 44 11.21 -4.56 -10.53
CA SER A 44 11.10 -6.03 -10.54
C SER A 44 9.73 -6.52 -10.06
N GLY A 45 8.67 -5.99 -10.67
CA GLY A 45 7.30 -6.24 -10.23
C GLY A 45 6.58 -7.31 -11.02
N ILE A 46 5.82 -8.12 -10.28
CA ILE A 46 4.84 -9.10 -10.78
C ILE A 46 3.48 -8.64 -10.29
N MET A 47 2.53 -8.51 -11.21
CA MET A 47 1.18 -8.05 -10.91
C MET A 47 0.19 -9.07 -11.43
N ASN A 48 -0.72 -9.53 -10.59
CA ASN A 48 -1.92 -10.22 -11.03
C ASN A 48 -3.07 -9.22 -10.98
N ILE A 49 -3.61 -8.86 -12.15
CA ILE A 49 -4.70 -7.89 -12.27
C ILE A 49 -5.78 -8.46 -13.18
N ASP A 50 -7.01 -8.54 -12.69
CA ASP A 50 -8.17 -9.12 -13.38
C ASP A 50 -7.88 -10.53 -13.91
N GLY A 51 -7.20 -11.35 -13.09
CA GLY A 51 -6.75 -12.70 -13.44
C GLY A 51 -5.67 -12.76 -14.52
N LYS A 52 -5.03 -11.63 -14.87
CA LYS A 52 -3.95 -11.56 -15.86
C LYS A 52 -2.64 -11.13 -15.23
N ASP A 53 -1.60 -11.89 -15.53
CA ASP A 53 -0.24 -11.59 -15.10
C ASP A 53 0.38 -10.49 -15.97
N LYS A 54 0.99 -9.51 -15.31
CA LYS A 54 1.72 -8.40 -15.90
C LYS A 54 3.05 -8.24 -15.16
N LEU A 55 4.08 -7.85 -15.90
CA LEU A 55 5.42 -7.66 -15.37
C LEU A 55 5.88 -6.23 -15.61
N PHE A 56 6.67 -5.69 -14.70
CA PHE A 56 7.39 -4.45 -14.93
C PHE A 56 8.83 -4.52 -14.43
N ASN A 57 9.76 -3.97 -15.20
CA ASN A 57 11.13 -3.77 -14.74
C ASN A 57 11.21 -2.57 -13.77
N ARG A 58 10.46 -1.51 -14.07
CA ARG A 58 10.39 -0.28 -13.25
C ARG A 58 9.01 0.36 -13.36
N ALA A 59 8.50 0.90 -12.25
CA ALA A 59 7.25 1.64 -12.18
C ALA A 59 7.41 2.90 -11.31
N ALA A 60 6.69 3.96 -11.64
CA ALA A 60 6.62 5.19 -10.86
C ALA A 60 5.16 5.49 -10.53
N GLY A 61 4.89 5.89 -9.28
CA GLY A 61 3.56 6.23 -8.81
C GLY A 61 3.56 7.43 -7.89
N ASP A 62 2.47 8.19 -7.94
CA ASP A 62 2.18 9.30 -7.04
C ASP A 62 0.86 8.97 -6.29
N ALA A 63 0.82 9.21 -4.98
CA ALA A 63 -0.35 8.96 -4.14
C ALA A 63 -0.53 10.06 -3.07
N GLU A 64 -1.73 10.19 -2.52
CA GLU A 64 -2.03 11.06 -1.37
C GLU A 64 -2.58 10.21 -0.20
N TRP A 65 -2.19 10.54 1.03
CA TRP A 65 -2.69 9.92 2.28
C TRP A 65 -3.66 10.84 3.01
#